data_AF-A0A949YFU6-F1
#
_entry.id   AF-A0A949YFU6-F1
#
_cell.length_a   1.000
_cell.length_b   1.000
_cell.length_c   1.000
_cell.angle_alpha   90.00
_cell.angle_beta   90.00
_cell.angle_gamma   90.00
#
_symmetry.space_group_name_H-M   'P 1'
#
loop_
_entity.id
_entity.type
_entity.pdbx_description
1 polymer ?
#
loop_
_entity_poly.entity_id
_entity_poly.type
_entity_poly.pdbx_seq_one_letter_code
_entity_poly.pdbx_strand_id
1 'polypeptide(L)' 'MLTGISLARGKLDWKRFLTCAQTKLGFDGYVSVEHEDREYAWPNGDIETRKKGLAYGLSQLRQALVR' A
#
# COMPACT_ATOMS: atom_id res chain seq x y z
N MET A 1 6.29 4.95 -10.11
CA MET A 1 6.35 3.92 -9.05
C MET A 1 6.35 4.65 -7.72
N LEU A 2 5.43 4.36 -6.81
CA LEU A 2 5.42 4.93 -5.46
C LEU A 2 5.97 3.84 -4.54
N THR A 3 7.18 4.03 -4.03
CA THR A 3 7.91 3.04 -3.24
C THR A 3 7.98 3.48 -1.79
N GLY A 4 7.76 2.54 -0.86
CA GLY A 4 8.30 2.63 0.51
C GLY A 4 7.47 3.31 1.61
N ILE A 5 6.14 3.25 1.61
CA ILE A 5 5.34 3.70 2.78
C ILE A 5 4.48 2.55 3.27
N SER A 6 4.70 2.11 4.51
CA SER A 6 3.82 1.16 5.20
C SER A 6 2.38 1.68 5.15
N LEU A 7 1.54 0.93 4.43
CA LEU A 7 0.16 1.29 4.17
C LEU A 7 -0.61 1.36 5.50
N ALA A 8 -1.35 2.45 5.70
CA ALA A 8 -2.09 2.78 6.93
C ALA A 8 -1.27 3.06 8.22
N ARG A 9 0.06 2.92 8.21
CA ARG A 9 0.93 3.26 9.36
C ARG A 9 1.72 4.54 9.18
N GLY A 10 1.77 5.05 7.94
CA GLY A 10 2.35 6.36 7.62
C GLY A 10 1.35 7.51 7.76
N LYS A 11 1.84 8.74 7.58
CA LYS A 11 1.03 9.98 7.59
C LYS A 11 0.38 10.31 6.23
N LEU A 12 0.51 9.43 5.24
CA LEU A 12 -0.05 9.65 3.91
C LEU A 12 -1.56 9.39 3.93
N ASP A 13 -2.34 10.40 3.50
CA ASP A 13 -3.77 10.23 3.22
C ASP A 13 -3.94 9.51 1.88
N TRP A 14 -4.06 8.19 1.97
CA TRP A 14 -4.19 7.31 0.81
C TRP A 14 -5.48 7.56 0.01
N LYS A 15 -6.58 7.91 0.68
CA LYS A 15 -7.86 8.18 -0.02
C LYS A 15 -7.71 9.43 -0.89
N ARG A 16 -7.20 10.52 -0.33
CA ARG A 16 -6.95 11.76 -1.08
C ARG A 16 -5.91 11.56 -2.18
N PHE A 17 -4.84 10.83 -1.88
CA PHE A 17 -3.78 10.55 -2.83
C PHE A 17 -4.29 9.80 -4.07
N LEU A 18 -4.97 8.66 -3.85
CA LEU A 18 -5.48 7.82 -4.94
C LEU A 18 -6.61 8.52 -5.71
N THR A 19 -7.49 9.26 -5.02
CA THR A 19 -8.54 10.06 -5.67
C THR A 19 -7.92 11.13 -6.57
N CYS A 20 -6.86 11.80 -6.12
CA CYS A 20 -6.16 12.79 -6.94
C CYS A 20 -5.53 12.14 -8.19
N ALA A 21 -4.80 11.03 -8.00
CA ALA A 21 -4.19 10.30 -9.10
C ALA A 21 -5.21 9.88 -10.16
N GLN A 22 -6.34 9.32 -9.74
CA GLN A 22 -7.40 8.89 -10.65
C GLN A 22 -8.13 10.06 -11.31
N THR A 23 -8.59 11.05 -10.52
CA THR A 23 -9.54 12.07 -11.02
C THR A 23 -8.87 13.31 -11.60
N LYS A 24 -7.66 13.65 -11.18
CA LYS A 24 -6.95 14.86 -11.63
C LYS A 24 -5.87 14.55 -12.66
N LEU A 25 -5.23 13.39 -12.54
CA LEU A 25 -4.15 12.98 -13.44
C LEU A 25 -4.59 11.93 -14.47
N GLY A 26 -5.79 11.37 -14.34
CA GLY A 26 -6.28 10.33 -15.25
C GLY A 26 -5.52 9.02 -15.14
N PHE A 27 -4.91 8.74 -13.98
CA PHE A 27 -4.14 7.51 -13.78
C PHE A 27 -5.05 6.26 -13.78
N ASP A 28 -4.75 5.31 -14.67
CA ASP A 28 -5.46 4.04 -14.85
C ASP A 28 -4.53 2.81 -14.77
N GLY A 29 -3.28 3.02 -14.37
CA GLY A 29 -2.26 1.97 -14.26
C GLY A 29 -2.28 1.20 -12.94
N TYR A 30 -1.16 0.50 -12.67
CA TYR A 30 -1.01 -0.32 -11.47
C TYR A 30 -0.35 0.42 -10.31
N VAL A 31 -0.87 0.19 -9.09
CA VAL A 31 -0.23 0.59 -7.84
C VAL A 31 0.44 -0.64 -7.22
N SER A 32 1.76 -0.59 -7.03
CA SER A 32 2.50 -1.63 -6.32
C SER A 32 2.45 -1.38 -4.81
N VAL A 33 2.37 -2.46 -4.04
CA VAL A 33 2.44 -2.43 -2.58
C VAL A 33 3.83 -2.89 -2.15
N GLU A 34 4.53 -2.04 -1.39
CA GLU A 34 5.83 -2.35 -0.81
C GLU A 34 5.80 -2.02 0.69
N HIS A 35 6.36 -2.91 1.51
CA HIS A 35 6.54 -2.68 2.94
C HIS A 35 7.90 -3.21 3.40
N GLU A 36 8.46 -2.56 4.41
CA GLU A 36 9.71 -2.95 5.08
C GLU A 36 9.46 -3.23 6.58
N ASP A 37 8.22 -3.56 6.91
CA ASP A 37 7.77 -3.77 8.27
C ASP A 37 8.40 -5.03 8.89
N ARG A 38 9.13 -4.85 9.99
CA ARG A 38 9.81 -5.95 10.72
C ARG A 38 8.83 -6.98 11.27
N GLU A 39 7.63 -6.54 11.64
CA GLU A 39 6.51 -7.40 12.06
C GLU A 39 6.04 -8.38 10.96
N TYR A 40 6.30 -8.05 9.69
CA TYR A 40 6.04 -8.91 8.54
C TYR A 40 7.33 -9.51 7.98
N ALA A 41 8.27 -9.82 8.88
CA ALA A 41 9.47 -10.60 8.59
C ALA A 41 10.49 -9.92 7.65
N TRP A 42 10.50 -8.58 7.59
CA TRP A 42 11.59 -7.83 6.94
C TRP A 42 12.74 -7.50 7.91
N PRO A 43 14.02 -7.55 7.49
CA PRO A 43 14.54 -8.16 6.27
C PRO A 43 14.81 -9.67 6.45
N ASN A 44 14.88 -10.42 5.34
CA ASN A 44 15.31 -11.83 5.26
C ASN A 44 14.51 -12.87 6.07
N GLY A 45 13.32 -12.53 6.56
CA GLY A 45 12.45 -13.50 7.21
C GLY A 45 11.52 -14.23 6.25
N ASP A 46 10.63 -15.04 6.83
CA ASP A 46 9.74 -15.97 6.12
C ASP A 46 8.83 -15.29 5.06
N ILE A 47 8.74 -15.92 3.89
CA ILE A 47 7.96 -15.45 2.74
C ILE A 47 6.47 -15.44 3.05
N GLU A 48 5.95 -16.45 3.75
CA GLU A 48 4.52 -16.52 4.05
C GLU A 48 4.08 -15.40 4.99
N THR A 49 4.96 -15.01 5.93
CA THR A 49 4.76 -13.87 6.82
C THR A 49 4.84 -12.54 6.07
N ARG A 50 5.74 -12.40 5.09
CA ARG A 50 5.78 -11.22 4.21
C ARG A 50 4.52 -11.06 3.37
N LYS A 51 3.98 -12.16 2.83
CA LYS A 51 2.71 -12.15 2.08
C LYS A 51 1.55 -11.59 2.91
N LYS A 52 1.54 -11.82 4.22
CA LYS A 52 0.51 -11.24 5.12
C LYS A 52 0.59 -9.71 5.17
N GLY A 53 1.81 -9.13 5.18
CA GLY A 53 2.00 -7.68 5.13
C GLY A 53 1.48 -7.08 3.82
N LEU A 54 1.78 -7.72 2.69
CA LEU A 54 1.25 -7.34 1.38
C LEU A 54 -0.28 -7.42 1.32
N ALA A 55 -0.87 -8.51 1.83
CA ALA A 55 -2.32 -8.71 1.87
C ALA A 55 -3.01 -7.66 2.77
N TYR A 56 -2.42 -7.36 3.93
CA TYR A 56 -2.89 -6.30 4.80
C TYR A 56 -2.86 -4.95 4.09
N GLY A 57 -1.72 -4.58 3.49
CA GLY A 57 -1.58 -3.35 2.74
C GLY A 57 -2.59 -3.20 1.60
N LEU A 58 -2.80 -4.26 0.82
CA LEU A 58 -3.82 -4.30 -0.23
C LEU A 58 -5.23 -4.06 0.33
N SER A 59 -5.56 -4.61 1.50
CA SER A 59 -6.86 -4.39 2.15
C SER A 59 -7.07 -2.91 2.50
N GLN A 60 -6.04 -2.23 2.98
CA GLN A 60 -6.09 -0.81 3.36
C GLN A 60 -6.29 0.09 2.13
N LEU A 61 -5.58 -0.19 1.04
CA LEU A 61 -5.76 0.52 -0.23
C LEU A 61 -7.16 0.33 -0.80
N ARG A 62 -7.69 -0.89 -0.76
CA ARG A 62 -9.06 -1.16 -1.20
C ARG A 62 -10.08 -0.39 -0.37
N GLN A 63 -9.93 -0.37 0.96
CA GLN A 63 -10.80 0.42 1.84
C GLN A 63 -10.74 1.92 1.52
N ALA A 64 -9.56 2.46 1.21
CA ALA A 64 -9.41 3.86 0.83
C ALA A 64 -10.12 4.22 -0.49
N LEU A 65 -10.32 3.23 -1.39
CA LEU A 65 -11.02 3.39 -2.67
C LEU A 65 -12.54 3.17 -2.58
N VAL A 66 -13.03 2.46 -1.55
CA VAL A 66 -14.47 2.29 -1.34
C VAL A 66 -15.06 3.63 -0.85
N ARG A 67 -16.15 4.04 -1.49
CA ARG A 67 -16.79 5.35 -1.29
C ARG A 67 -17.25 5.56 0.14
#